data_AF-A0A942PU15-F1
#
_entry.id   AF-A0A942PU15-F1
#
_cell.length_a   1.000
_cell.length_b   1.000
_cell.length_c   1.000
_cell.angle_alpha   90.00
_cell.angle_beta   90.00
_cell.angle_gamma   90.00
#
_symmetry.space_group_name_H-M   'P 1'
#
loop_
_entity.id
_entity.type
_entity.pdbx_description
1 polymer ?
#
loop_
_entity_poly.entity_id
_entity_poly.type
_entity_poly.pdbx_seq_one_letter_code
_entity_poly.pdbx_strand_id
1 'polypeptide(L)' 'MKFGKRADLDDNKFRCLAGAKHLIFNRMLSILQGADKEEKSKDGRQNKLGLENMLLMALA' A
#
# COMPACT_ATOMS: atom_id res chain seq x y z
N MET A 1 9.79 9.12 -2.00
CA MET A 1 9.42 8.42 -3.26
C MET A 1 7.98 8.81 -3.60
N LYS A 2 7.78 9.71 -4.57
CA LYS A 2 6.43 10.04 -5.05
C LYS A 2 6.08 9.00 -6.11
N PHE A 3 5.23 8.02 -5.78
CA PHE A 3 4.53 7.23 -6.80
C PHE A 3 3.48 8.12 -7.45
N GLY A 4 3.94 9.15 -8.16
CA GLY A 4 3.09 10.00 -8.96
C GLY A 4 2.49 9.12 -10.05
N LYS A 5 1.21 8.78 -9.89
CA LYS A 5 0.40 8.08 -10.90
C LYS A 5 1.05 6.78 -11.38
N ARG A 6 0.98 5.73 -10.55
CA ARG A 6 1.11 4.32 -10.99
C ARG A 6 -0.06 3.87 -11.90
N ALA A 7 -0.61 4.76 -12.71
CA ALA A 7 -1.42 4.31 -13.83
C ALA A 7 -0.44 3.68 -14.81
N ASP A 8 -0.58 2.38 -15.07
CA ASP A 8 0.10 1.63 -16.14
C ASP A 8 1.51 1.07 -15.85
N LEU A 9 1.75 0.56 -14.64
CA LEU A 9 2.75 -0.52 -14.51
C LEU A 9 2.11 -1.83 -14.98
N ASP A 10 2.64 -2.41 -16.06
CA ASP A 10 2.31 -3.79 -16.47
C ASP A 10 2.40 -4.74 -15.28
N ASP A 11 1.48 -5.70 -15.21
CA ASP A 11 1.34 -6.62 -14.08
C ASP A 11 2.65 -7.36 -13.76
N ASN A 12 3.49 -7.64 -14.77
CA ASN A 12 4.80 -8.23 -14.54
C ASN A 12 5.79 -7.26 -13.89
N LYS A 13 5.84 -6.01 -14.35
CA LYS A 13 6.69 -4.97 -13.75
C LYS A 13 6.24 -4.66 -12.32
N PHE A 14 4.93 -4.61 -12.10
CA PHE A 14 4.35 -4.45 -10.78
C PHE A 14 4.74 -5.62 -9.86
N ARG A 15 4.62 -6.85 -10.34
CA ARG A 15 5.01 -8.05 -9.58
C ARG A 15 6.49 -8.05 -9.24
N CYS A 16 7.38 -7.64 -10.16
CA CYS A 16 8.82 -7.52 -9.85
C CYS A 16 9.10 -6.47 -8.77
N LEU A 17 8.30 -5.40 -8.71
CA LEU A 17 8.51 -4.33 -7.73
C LEU A 17 7.90 -4.64 -6.37
N ALA A 18 6.64 -5.08 -6.35
CA ALA A 18 5.86 -5.28 -5.14
C ALA A 18 5.92 -6.72 -4.58
N GLY A 19 6.48 -7.66 -5.34
CA GLY A 19 6.49 -9.09 -4.99
C GLY A 19 5.12 -9.78 -5.09
N ALA A 20 4.06 -9.04 -5.43
CA ALA A 20 2.68 -9.53 -5.48
C ALA A 20 1.97 -9.07 -6.74
N LYS A 21 0.94 -9.83 -7.17
CA LYS A 21 0.02 -9.38 -8.23
C LYS A 21 -0.76 -8.15 -7.77
N HIS A 22 -1.14 -7.29 -8.70
CA HIS A 22 -1.90 -6.07 -8.41
C HIS A 22 -3.19 -6.35 -7.62
N LEU A 23 -3.89 -7.44 -7.95
CA LEU A 23 -5.09 -7.88 -7.24
C LEU A 23 -4.84 -8.16 -5.75
N ILE A 24 -3.74 -8.85 -5.44
CA ILE A 24 -3.38 -9.22 -4.06
C ILE A 24 -2.94 -7.97 -3.30
N PHE A 25 -2.13 -7.13 -3.93
CA PHE A 25 -1.69 -5.86 -3.36
C PHE A 25 -2.86 -4.95 -3.00
N ASN A 26 -3.84 -4.82 -3.90
CA ASN A 26 -5.06 -4.04 -3.63
C ASN A 26 -5.85 -4.61 -2.45
N ARG A 27 -5.96 -5.94 -2.34
CA ARG A 27 -6.65 -6.57 -1.20
C ARG A 27 -5.90 -6.33 0.12
N MET A 28 -4.58 -6.40 0.11
CA MET A 28 -3.74 -6.05 1.26
C MET A 28 -3.91 -4.58 1.65
N LEU A 29 -3.97 -3.67 0.68
CA LEU A 29 -4.25 -2.25 0.95
C LEU A 29 -5.62 -2.03 1.58
N SER A 30 -6.66 -2.71 1.11
CA SER A 30 -7.99 -2.60 1.70
C SER A 30 -8.02 -3.05 3.16
N ILE A 31 -7.32 -4.13 3.49
CA ILE A 31 -7.18 -4.61 4.87
C ILE A 31 -6.41 -3.58 5.72
N LEU A 32 -5.27 -3.11 5.20
CA LEU A 32 -4.43 -2.13 5.88
C LEU A 32 -5.18 -0.81 6.13
N GLN A 33 -6.00 -0.36 5.17
CA GLN A 33 -6.83 0.81 5.31
C GLN A 33 -7.93 0.64 6.38
N GLY A 34 -8.47 -0.57 6.51
CA GLY A 34 -9.41 -0.91 7.60
C GLY A 34 -8.74 -0.78 8.97
N ALA A 35 -7.57 -1.41 9.13
CA ALA A 35 -6.79 -1.36 10.37
C ALA A 35 -6.33 0.07 10.72
N ASP A 36 -5.87 0.83 9.73
CA ASP A 36 -5.44 2.22 9.90
C ASP A 36 -6.58 3.14 10.37
N LYS A 37 -7.79 2.95 9.84
CA LYS A 37 -8.97 3.70 10.31
C LYS A 37 -9.30 3.37 11.77
N GLU A 38 -9.17 2.11 12.15
CA GLU A 38 -9.40 1.67 13.53
C GLU A 38 -8.34 2.24 14.47
N GLU A 39 -7.05 2.17 14.13
CA GLU A 39 -5.97 2.75 14.94
C GLU A 39 -6.11 4.28 15.04
N LYS A 40 -6.44 4.97 13.94
CA LYS A 40 -6.68 6.42 13.96
C LYS A 40 -7.85 6.82 14.85
N SER A 41 -8.90 5.99 14.91
CA SER A 41 -10.02 6.24 15.82
C SER A 41 -9.63 6.14 17.29
N LYS A 42 -8.56 5.38 17.61
CA LYS A 42 -8.08 5.15 18.97
C LYS A 42 -6.98 6.14 19.38
N ASP A 43 -5.99 6.36 18.52
CA ASP A 43 -4.76 7.10 18.85
C ASP A 43 -4.72 8.51 18.21
N GLY A 44 -5.61 8.83 17.25
CA GLY A 44 -5.66 10.12 16.55
C GLY A 44 -4.43 10.43 15.68
N ARG A 45 -3.47 9.50 15.61
CA ARG A 45 -2.16 9.72 15.01
C ARG A 45 -2.20 9.54 13.50
N GLN A 46 -1.59 10.48 12.77
CA GLN A 46 -1.49 10.39 11.32
C GLN A 46 -0.23 9.62 10.91
N ASN A 47 -0.38 8.74 9.91
CA ASN A 47 0.76 8.03 9.34
C ASN A 47 1.69 9.01 8.64
N LYS A 48 2.98 8.92 8.93
CA LYS A 48 4.03 9.70 8.25
C LYS A 48 4.20 9.32 6.78
N LEU A 49 3.73 8.13 6.39
CA LEU A 49 3.81 7.57 5.05
C LEU A 49 2.42 7.19 4.55
N GLY A 50 2.21 7.31 3.24
CA GLY A 50 1.01 6.76 2.60
C GLY A 50 0.96 5.23 2.74
N LEU A 51 -0.25 4.68 2.86
CA LEU A 51 -0.47 3.24 3.06
C LEU A 51 0.20 2.38 1.98
N GLU A 52 0.21 2.85 0.73
CA GLU A 52 0.90 2.17 -0.38
C GLU A 52 2.41 2.04 -0.16
N ASN A 53 3.07 3.11 0.26
CA ASN A 53 4.51 3.06 0.56
C ASN A 53 4.81 2.18 1.77
N MET A 54 3.96 2.25 2.79
CA MET A 54 4.11 1.42 3.98
C MET A 54 4.01 -0.07 3.61
N LEU A 55 3.02 -0.44 2.81
CA LEU A 55 2.85 -1.81 2.34
C LEU A 55 4.02 -2.25 1.45
N LEU A 56 4.49 -1.39 0.53
CA LEU A 56 5.64 -1.71 -0.32
C LEU A 56 6.91 -1.93 0.48
N MET A 57 7.18 -1.12 1.52
CA MET A 57 8.36 -1.32 2.38
C MET A 57 8.26 -2.58 3.24
N ALA A 58 7.06 -3.06 3.55
CA ALA A 58 6.88 -4.31 4.27
C ALA A 58 7.06 -5.56 3.38
N LEU A 59 6.87 -5.40 2.06
CA LEU A 59 6.97 -6.49 1.09
C LEU A 59 8.31 -6.56 0.34
N ALA A 60 9.08 -5.47 0.32
CA ALA A 60 10.39 -5.34 -0.35
C ALA A 60 11.54 -5.73 0.59
#